data_AF-A0A946CT08-F1
#
_entry.id   AF-A0A946CT08-F1
#
_cell.length_a   1.000
_cell.length_b   1.000
_cell.length_c   1.000
_cell.angle_alpha   90.00
_cell.angle_beta   90.00
_cell.angle_gamma   90.00
#
_symmetry.space_group_name_H-M   'P 1'
#
loop_
_entity.id
_entity.type
_entity.pdbx_description
1 polymer ?
#
loop_
_entity_poly.entity_id
_entity_poly.type
_entity_poly.pdbx_seq_one_letter_code
_entity_poly.pdbx_strand_id
1 'polypeptide(L)'
;MLTLSEYVLKRNGVPLGSKGSLVKNLNNSFGAESNAKFWKYWNPIWGFYLSKFIYLPLKKYLPQSVAALVAFGVSGSLHDLAIGIAGQGWQNFFTIWFLTMGLFLNTSKSLGINYSKFRCTGRVIINTSSIVFCFILTKIFINMPF
;
A
#
# COMPACT_ATOMS: atom_id res chain seq x y z
N MET A 1 -10.16 -10.71 -17.63
CA MET A 1 -9.64 -10.29 -16.31
C MET A 1 -8.33 -11.06 -16.10
N LEU A 2 -7.25 -10.45 -15.60
CA LEU A 2 -6.01 -11.19 -15.35
C LEU A 2 -6.23 -12.24 -14.25
N THR A 3 -5.62 -13.41 -14.40
CA THR A 3 -5.46 -14.38 -13.31
C THR A 3 -4.48 -13.84 -12.27
N LEU A 4 -4.48 -14.44 -11.06
CA LEU A 4 -3.54 -14.06 -10.00
C LEU A 4 -2.09 -14.23 -10.48
N SER A 5 -1.77 -15.35 -11.14
CA SER A 5 -0.42 -15.65 -11.63
C SER A 5 0.04 -14.63 -12.68
N GLU A 6 -0.82 -14.27 -13.64
CA GLU A 6 -0.49 -13.24 -14.64
C GLU A 6 -0.33 -11.85 -13.98
N TYR A 7 -1.17 -11.53 -12.99
CA TYR A 7 -1.07 -10.28 -12.26
C TYR A 7 0.26 -10.18 -11.49
N VAL A 8 0.63 -11.23 -10.76
CA VAL A 8 1.88 -11.28 -9.99
C VAL A 8 3.09 -11.23 -10.92
N LEU A 9 3.07 -11.99 -12.02
CA LEU A 9 4.12 -11.94 -13.04
C LEU A 9 4.29 -10.54 -13.62
N LYS A 10 3.17 -9.85 -13.93
CA LYS A 10 3.20 -8.47 -14.43
C LYS A 10 3.77 -7.46 -13.42
N ARG A 11 3.56 -7.68 -12.11
CA ARG A 11 4.01 -6.75 -11.05
C ARG A 11 5.45 -7.01 -10.60
N ASN A 12 5.80 -8.27 -10.36
CA ASN A 12 7.10 -8.64 -9.83
C ASN A 12 8.11 -8.98 -10.93
N GLY A 13 7.66 -9.32 -12.14
CA GLY A 13 8.51 -9.81 -13.22
C GLY A 13 8.98 -11.25 -13.03
N VAL A 14 8.48 -11.95 -12.00
CA VAL A 14 8.77 -13.36 -11.72
C VAL A 14 7.47 -14.12 -11.42
N PRO A 15 7.40 -15.43 -11.72
CA PRO A 15 6.21 -16.22 -11.44
C PRO A 15 5.86 -16.29 -9.95
N LEU A 16 4.57 -16.45 -9.66
CA LEU A 16 4.06 -16.72 -8.32
C LEU A 16 4.72 -17.99 -7.75
N GLY A 17 5.19 -17.93 -6.50
CA GLY A 17 5.86 -19.07 -5.85
C GLY A 17 7.33 -19.26 -6.21
N SER A 18 7.91 -18.40 -7.06
CA SER A 18 9.35 -18.48 -7.38
C SER A 18 10.24 -18.18 -6.16
N LYS A 19 11.38 -18.88 -6.04
CA LYS A 19 12.34 -18.78 -4.91
C LYS A 19 12.94 -17.38 -4.70
N GLY A 20 12.70 -16.42 -5.60
CA GLY A 20 13.14 -15.01 -5.48
C GLY A 20 12.00 -13.99 -5.42
N SER A 21 10.73 -14.43 -5.34
CA SER A 21 9.57 -13.53 -5.44
C SER A 21 9.55 -12.45 -4.36
N LEU A 22 9.90 -12.79 -3.11
CA LEU A 22 9.93 -11.83 -2.01
C LEU A 22 11.01 -10.76 -2.22
N VAL A 23 12.24 -11.17 -2.54
CA VAL A 23 13.35 -10.25 -2.79
C VAL A 23 13.04 -9.31 -3.96
N LYS A 24 12.49 -9.86 -5.04
CA LYS A 24 12.09 -9.07 -6.21
C LYS A 24 10.96 -8.10 -5.87
N ASN A 25 10.00 -8.53 -5.05
CA ASN A 25 8.93 -7.68 -4.57
C ASN A 25 9.45 -6.48 -3.78
N LEU A 26 10.27 -6.73 -2.75
CA LEU A 26 10.84 -5.70 -1.91
C LEU A 26 11.71 -4.74 -2.73
N ASN A 27 12.55 -5.25 -3.62
CA ASN A 27 13.36 -4.44 -4.52
C ASN A 27 12.51 -3.54 -5.42
N ASN A 28 11.42 -4.07 -6.00
CA ASN A 28 10.54 -3.28 -6.86
C ASN A 28 9.75 -2.24 -6.05
N SER A 29 9.25 -2.60 -4.88
CA SER A 29 8.50 -1.72 -3.98
C SER A 29 9.38 -0.57 -3.48
N PHE A 30 10.44 -0.87 -2.73
CA PHE A 30 11.30 0.17 -2.16
C PHE A 30 12.12 0.90 -3.23
N GLY A 31 12.45 0.25 -4.34
CA GLY A 31 13.08 0.87 -5.49
C GLY A 31 12.12 1.65 -6.40
N ALA A 32 10.83 1.76 -6.07
CA ALA A 32 9.84 2.44 -6.89
C ALA A 32 10.13 3.94 -7.02
N GLU A 33 9.80 4.52 -8.17
CA GLU A 33 10.07 5.93 -8.50
C GLU A 33 9.02 6.92 -8.00
N SER A 34 7.94 6.42 -7.42
CA SER A 34 6.85 7.22 -6.85
C SER A 34 6.09 6.39 -5.81
N ASN A 35 5.43 7.06 -4.88
CA ASN A 35 4.67 6.39 -3.82
C ASN A 35 3.51 5.57 -4.42
N ALA A 36 2.88 6.07 -5.47
CA ALA A 36 1.87 5.32 -6.22
C ALA A 36 2.42 4.04 -6.88
N LYS A 37 3.69 4.03 -7.32
CA LYS A 37 4.35 2.80 -7.82
C LYS A 37 4.73 1.87 -6.67
N PHE A 38 5.18 2.39 -5.53
CA PHE A 38 5.49 1.60 -4.33
C PHE A 38 4.32 0.69 -3.96
N TRP A 39 3.12 1.27 -3.80
CA TRP A 39 1.92 0.52 -3.41
C TRP A 39 1.36 -0.38 -4.52
N LYS A 40 1.71 -0.15 -5.79
CA LYS A 40 1.40 -1.08 -6.88
C LYS A 40 2.26 -2.35 -6.83
N TYR A 41 3.49 -2.24 -6.33
CA TYR A 41 4.38 -3.39 -6.18
C TYR A 41 4.20 -4.06 -4.83
N TRP A 42 3.94 -3.31 -3.76
CA TRP A 42 3.82 -3.85 -2.41
C TRP A 42 2.76 -4.96 -2.34
N ASN A 43 3.21 -6.18 -2.02
CA ASN A 43 2.39 -7.38 -1.89
C ASN A 43 1.36 -7.57 -3.04
N PRO A 44 1.77 -8.07 -4.22
CA PRO A 44 0.91 -8.14 -5.39
C PRO A 44 -0.24 -9.12 -5.23
N ILE A 45 -0.13 -10.12 -4.37
CA ILE A 45 -1.23 -11.05 -4.07
C ILE A 45 -2.35 -10.30 -3.35
N TRP A 46 -1.99 -9.56 -2.30
CA TRP A 46 -2.93 -8.73 -1.56
C TRP A 46 -3.53 -7.62 -2.44
N GLY A 47 -2.67 -6.95 -3.20
CA GLY A 47 -3.10 -5.92 -4.16
C GLY A 47 -4.03 -6.45 -5.26
N PHE A 48 -3.88 -7.72 -5.68
CA PHE A 48 -4.80 -8.36 -6.62
C PHE A 48 -6.21 -8.47 -6.04
N TYR A 49 -6.34 -8.99 -4.83
CA TYR A 49 -7.64 -9.20 -4.20
C TYR A 49 -8.33 -7.88 -3.83
N LEU A 50 -7.60 -6.92 -3.24
CA LEU A 50 -8.12 -5.57 -3.01
C LEU A 50 -8.56 -4.91 -4.31
N SER A 51 -7.77 -5.05 -5.38
CA SER A 51 -8.12 -4.51 -6.69
C SER A 51 -9.40 -5.13 -7.21
N LYS A 52 -9.51 -6.46 -7.19
CA LYS A 52 -10.63 -7.21 -7.75
C LYS A 52 -11.94 -6.98 -6.99
N PHE A 53 -11.90 -7.00 -5.65
CA PHE A 53 -13.11 -7.01 -4.83
C PHE A 53 -13.52 -5.65 -4.28
N ILE A 54 -12.57 -4.72 -4.12
CA ILE A 54 -12.85 -3.42 -3.49
C ILE A 54 -12.67 -2.28 -4.50
N TYR A 55 -11.44 -2.09 -4.99
CA TYR A 55 -11.12 -0.91 -5.79
C TYR A 55 -11.83 -0.88 -7.14
N LEU A 56 -11.80 -1.97 -7.94
CA LEU A 56 -12.44 -1.97 -9.26
C LEU A 56 -13.96 -1.82 -9.20
N PRO A 57 -14.69 -2.50 -8.29
CA PRO A 57 -16.12 -2.25 -8.09
C PRO A 57 -16.41 -0.80 -7.69
N LEU A 58 -15.66 -0.24 -6.74
CA LEU A 58 -15.87 1.14 -6.27
C LEU A 58 -15.54 2.19 -7.33
N LYS A 59 -14.50 1.96 -8.14
CA LYS A 59 -14.09 2.88 -9.22
C LYS A 59 -15.18 3.09 -10.28
N LYS A 60 -16.16 2.19 -10.39
CA LYS A 60 -17.31 2.39 -11.29
C LYS A 60 -18.21 3.55 -10.85
N TYR A 61 -18.21 3.89 -9.57
CA TYR A 61 -19.10 4.87 -8.97
C TYR A 61 -18.36 6.05 -8.33
N LEU A 62 -17.10 5.86 -7.92
CA LEU A 62 -16.31 6.83 -7.17
C LEU A 62 -15.06 7.27 -7.94
N PRO A 63 -14.57 8.50 -7.69
CA PRO A 63 -13.27 8.94 -8.19
C PRO A 63 -12.15 8.00 -7.75
N GLN A 64 -11.11 7.90 -8.58
CA GLN A 64 -9.99 6.99 -8.33
C GLN A 64 -9.33 7.21 -6.96
N SER A 65 -9.20 8.46 -6.49
CA SER A 65 -8.60 8.79 -5.19
C SER A 65 -9.42 8.23 -4.03
N VAL A 66 -10.75 8.37 -4.08
CA VAL A 66 -11.68 7.87 -3.07
C VAL A 66 -11.69 6.35 -3.07
N ALA A 67 -11.82 5.72 -4.24
CA ALA A 67 -11.78 4.26 -4.35
C ALA A 67 -10.47 3.66 -3.81
N ALA A 68 -9.34 4.33 -4.05
CA ALA A 68 -8.06 3.93 -3.49
C ALA A 68 -8.03 4.09 -1.97
N LEU A 69 -8.50 5.22 -1.44
CA LEU A 69 -8.55 5.46 0.00
C LEU A 69 -9.40 4.42 0.73
N VAL A 70 -10.57 4.08 0.18
CA VAL A 70 -11.41 3.00 0.72
C VAL A 70 -10.69 1.65 0.69
N ALA A 71 -9.99 1.32 -0.40
CA ALA A 71 -9.22 0.08 -0.47
C ALA A 71 -8.11 0.02 0.59
N PHE A 72 -7.45 1.14 0.89
CA PHE A 72 -6.50 1.24 2.01
C PHE A 72 -7.20 1.05 3.36
N GLY A 73 -8.33 1.72 3.59
CA GLY A 73 -9.12 1.57 4.82
C GLY A 73 -9.54 0.12 5.06
N VAL A 74 -10.14 -0.53 4.06
CA VAL A 74 -10.54 -1.95 4.13
C VAL A 74 -9.32 -2.84 4.40
N SER A 75 -8.19 -2.57 3.74
CA SER A 75 -6.95 -3.30 4.01
C SER A 75 -6.53 -3.17 5.48
N GLY A 76 -6.50 -1.96 6.03
CA GLY A 76 -6.13 -1.71 7.41
C GLY A 76 -7.09 -2.38 8.40
N SER A 77 -8.40 -2.32 8.15
CA SER A 77 -9.41 -2.98 8.99
C SER A 77 -9.28 -4.50 8.98
N LEU A 78 -8.88 -5.11 7.86
CA LEU A 78 -8.59 -6.54 7.81
C LEU A 78 -7.34 -6.91 8.63
N HIS A 79 -6.34 -6.02 8.73
CA HIS A 79 -5.18 -6.24 9.60
C HIS A 79 -5.57 -6.11 11.08
N ASP A 80 -6.32 -5.07 11.43
CA ASP A 80 -6.86 -4.88 12.79
C ASP A 80 -7.71 -6.09 13.22
N LEU A 81 -8.58 -6.58 12.33
CA LEU A 81 -9.38 -7.80 12.55
C LEU A 81 -8.48 -9.03 12.78
N ALA A 82 -7.46 -9.23 11.94
CA ALA A 82 -6.55 -10.37 12.07
C ALA A 82 -5.79 -10.35 13.42
N ILE A 83 -5.37 -9.17 13.87
CA ILE A 83 -4.69 -8.97 15.16
C ILE A 83 -5.66 -9.19 16.33
N GLY A 84 -6.90 -8.70 16.21
CA GLY A 84 -7.96 -8.95 17.18
C GLY A 84 -8.26 -10.45 17.34
N ILE A 85 -8.40 -11.17 16.23
CA ILE A 85 -8.60 -12.64 16.22
C ILE A 85 -7.38 -13.37 16.80
N ALA A 86 -6.17 -12.86 16.57
CA ALA A 86 -4.94 -13.40 17.15
C ALA A 86 -4.79 -13.13 18.67
N GLY A 87 -5.77 -12.48 19.31
CA GLY A 87 -5.83 -12.30 20.77
C GLY A 87 -5.11 -11.07 21.30
N GLN A 88 -4.69 -10.14 20.43
CA GLN A 88 -3.98 -8.90 20.83
C GLN A 88 -4.94 -7.73 21.15
N GLY A 89 -6.24 -8.01 21.26
CA GLY A 89 -7.29 -7.02 21.49
C GLY A 89 -7.73 -6.29 20.22
N TRP A 90 -8.92 -5.69 20.26
CA TRP A 90 -9.43 -4.90 19.14
C TRP A 90 -8.69 -3.57 19.07
N GLN A 91 -8.09 -3.29 17.92
CA GLN A 91 -7.34 -2.07 17.67
C GLN A 91 -7.86 -1.43 16.37
N ASN A 92 -7.72 -0.11 16.24
CA ASN A 92 -8.04 0.61 15.00
C ASN A 92 -6.78 1.23 14.37
N PHE A 93 -5.60 0.82 14.85
CA PHE A 93 -4.33 1.44 14.49
C PHE A 93 -4.03 1.24 13.00
N PHE A 94 -4.17 0.01 12.48
CA PHE A 94 -3.84 -0.27 11.09
C PHE A 94 -4.82 0.38 10.12
N THR A 95 -6.10 0.48 10.48
CA THR A 95 -7.11 1.21 9.70
C THR A 95 -6.71 2.67 9.55
N ILE A 96 -6.43 3.38 10.64
CA ILE A 96 -6.04 4.80 10.60
C ILE A 96 -4.71 4.98 9.88
N TRP A 97 -3.74 4.08 10.12
CA TRP A 97 -2.44 4.14 9.48
C TRP A 97 -2.51 3.96 7.96
N PHE A 98 -3.28 2.98 7.49
CA PHE A 98 -3.46 2.73 6.06
C PHE A 98 -4.24 3.87 5.40
N LEU A 99 -5.24 4.44 6.06
CA LEU A 99 -5.91 5.64 5.56
C LEU A 99 -4.94 6.81 5.41
N THR A 100 -4.06 7.02 6.40
CA THR A 100 -3.01 8.04 6.35
C THR A 100 -2.06 7.81 5.17
N MET A 101 -1.64 6.56 4.92
CA MET A 101 -0.84 6.19 3.74
C MET A 101 -1.60 6.39 2.43
N GLY A 102 -2.90 6.09 2.38
CA GLY A 102 -3.76 6.30 1.23
C GLY A 102 -3.92 7.78 0.88
N LEU A 103 -4.06 8.64 1.90
CA LEU A 103 -4.05 10.10 1.75
C LEU A 103 -2.69 10.57 1.23
N PHE A 104 -1.59 10.11 1.82
CA PHE A 104 -0.24 10.45 1.37
C PHE A 104 -0.01 10.04 -0.09
N LEU A 105 -0.43 8.84 -0.49
CA LEU A 105 -0.37 8.38 -1.89
C LEU A 105 -1.15 9.32 -2.81
N ASN A 106 -2.38 9.69 -2.43
CA ASN A 106 -3.24 10.54 -3.26
C ASN A 106 -2.65 11.93 -3.41
N THR A 107 -2.18 12.55 -2.32
CA THR A 107 -1.51 13.85 -2.33
C THR A 107 -0.23 13.80 -3.16
N SER A 108 0.62 12.79 -2.94
CA SER A 108 1.87 12.60 -3.70
C SER A 108 1.61 12.45 -5.20
N LYS A 109 0.56 11.70 -5.57
CA LYS A 109 0.13 11.54 -6.96
C LYS A 109 -0.42 12.85 -7.55
N SER A 110 -1.22 13.60 -6.79
CA SER A 110 -1.80 14.88 -7.24
C SER A 110 -0.73 15.95 -7.46
N LEU A 111 0.32 15.94 -6.66
CA LEU A 111 1.48 16.83 -6.80
C LEU A 111 2.47 16.37 -7.88
N GLY A 112 2.20 15.25 -8.56
CA GLY A 112 3.10 14.72 -9.61
C GLY A 112 4.47 14.29 -9.08
N ILE A 113 4.59 13.96 -7.78
CA ILE A 113 5.89 13.65 -7.17
C ILE A 113 6.49 12.40 -7.81
N ASN A 114 7.65 12.59 -8.41
CA ASN A 114 8.44 11.54 -9.03
C ASN A 114 9.91 11.73 -8.65
N TYR A 115 10.52 10.68 -8.11
CA TYR A 115 11.92 10.65 -7.68
C TYR A 115 12.73 9.64 -8.50
N SER A 116 12.37 9.44 -9.77
CA SER A 116 13.12 8.62 -10.73
C SER A 116 14.56 9.07 -10.94
N LYS A 117 14.84 10.37 -10.76
CA LYS A 117 16.19 10.94 -10.85
C LYS A 117 17.14 10.42 -9.77
N PHE A 118 16.61 9.93 -8.65
CA PHE A 118 17.43 9.39 -7.56
C PHE A 118 17.87 7.95 -7.87
N ARG A 119 19.09 7.63 -7.43
CA ARG A 119 19.60 6.24 -7.43
C ARG A 119 18.72 5.34 -6.56
N CYS A 120 18.81 4.03 -6.76
CA CYS A 120 18.01 3.03 -6.04
C CYS A 120 17.97 3.28 -4.52
N THR A 121 19.14 3.50 -3.90
CA THR A 121 19.25 3.80 -2.46
C THR A 121 18.44 5.04 -2.04
N GLY A 122 18.49 6.11 -2.84
CA GLY A 122 17.69 7.31 -2.57
C GLY A 122 16.19 7.03 -2.65
N ARG A 123 15.75 6.20 -3.61
CA ARG A 123 14.34 5.78 -3.73
C ARG A 123 13.91 4.92 -2.54
N VAL A 124 14.77 4.01 -2.08
CA VAL A 124 14.54 3.20 -0.88
C VAL A 124 14.35 4.10 0.33
N ILE A 125 15.26 5.06 0.54
CA ILE A 125 15.17 6.02 1.65
C ILE A 125 13.85 6.80 1.59
N ILE A 126 13.49 7.36 0.43
CA ILE A 126 12.24 8.13 0.28
C ILE A 126 11.00 7.28 0.59
N ASN A 127 10.92 6.07 0.02
CA ASN A 127 9.78 5.18 0.25
C ASN A 127 9.69 4.75 1.72
N THR A 128 10.81 4.35 2.34
CA THR A 128 10.84 3.99 3.76
C THR A 128 10.47 5.17 4.66
N SER A 129 11.03 6.35 4.40
CA SER A 129 10.69 7.58 5.13
C SER A 129 9.21 7.93 5.01
N SER A 130 8.58 7.68 3.85
CA SER A 130 7.14 7.92 3.70
C SER A 130 6.28 7.02 4.61
N ILE A 131 6.68 5.75 4.78
CA ILE A 131 6.01 4.78 5.67
C ILE A 131 6.17 5.22 7.12
N VAL A 132 7.42 5.53 7.53
CA VAL A 132 7.75 5.96 8.88
C VAL A 132 7.04 7.28 9.22
N PHE A 133 7.02 8.22 8.29
CA PHE A 133 6.31 9.49 8.44
C PHE A 133 4.81 9.26 8.68
N CYS A 134 4.14 8.43 7.86
CA CYS A 134 2.72 8.11 8.06
C CYS A 134 2.48 7.41 9.40
N PHE A 135 3.42 6.56 9.85
CA PHE A 135 3.33 5.87 11.14
C PHE A 135 3.39 6.86 12.31
N ILE A 136 4.36 7.78 12.28
CA ILE A 136 4.51 8.83 13.30
C ILE A 136 3.26 9.71 13.34
N LEU A 137 2.78 10.17 12.18
CA LEU A 137 1.53 10.95 12.10
C LEU A 137 0.35 10.23 12.72
N THR A 138 0.21 8.93 12.44
CA THR A 138 -0.87 8.12 13.01
C THR A 138 -0.75 8.01 14.53
N LYS A 139 0.46 7.79 15.04
CA LYS A 139 0.71 7.74 16.49
C LYS A 139 0.39 9.06 17.17
N ILE A 140 0.75 10.20 16.56
CA ILE A 140 0.43 11.52 17.08
C ILE A 140 -1.10 11.71 17.09
N PHE A 141 -1.77 11.41 15.98
CA PHE A 141 -3.23 11.57 15.86
C PHE A 141 -4.00 10.73 16.90
N ILE A 142 -3.58 9.49 17.14
CA ILE A 142 -4.24 8.59 18.10
C ILE A 142 -3.96 9.02 19.56
N ASN A 143 -2.79 9.58 19.84
CA ASN A 143 -2.39 9.99 21.18
C ASN A 143 -2.83 11.44 21.54
N MET A 144 -3.46 12.16 20.62
CA MET A 144 -3.99 13.50 20.92
C MET A 144 -5.21 13.38 21.85
N PRO A 145 -5.20 14.03 23.03
CA PRO A 145 -6.41 14.17 23.83
C PRO A 145 -7.34 15.14 23.11
N PHE A 146 -8.56 14.70 22.78
CA PHE A 146 -9.66 15.57 22.36
C PHE A 146 -10.48 15.98 23.57
#